data_AF-A0A497YJI9-F1
#
_entry.id   AF-A0A497YJI9-F1
#
_cell.length_a   1.000
_cell.length_b   1.000
_cell.length_c   1.000
_cell.angle_alpha   90.00
_cell.angle_beta   90.00
_cell.angle_gamma   90.00
#
_symmetry.space_group_name_H-M   'P 1'
#
loop_
_entity.id
_entity.type
_entity.pdbx_description
1 polymer ?
#
loop_
_entity_poly.entity_id
_entity_poly.type
_entity_poly.pdbx_seq_one_letter_code
_entity_poly.pdbx_strand_id
1 'polypeptide(L)'
;MKTYWLISVVLLLNLSLLLINDYFPGTLEAIGIPVWLLFAIMAVMIVLSALRLKPDKEKHFLIIFPVVSVIYPLLLLVVLTALGGESASGLSLTSPILWIGVIVTLAVFRRTYRKAQEEEAQQG
;
A
#
# COMPACT_ATOMS: atom_id res chain seq x y z
N MET A 1 -15.83 -3.98 -10.18
CA MET A 1 -15.86 -3.73 -8.72
C MET A 1 -15.27 -4.88 -7.87
N LYS A 2 -15.88 -6.08 -7.81
CA LYS A 2 -15.45 -7.15 -6.85
C LYS A 2 -13.97 -7.57 -6.94
N THR A 3 -13.40 -7.69 -8.14
CA THR A 3 -12.02 -8.16 -8.32
C THR A 3 -10.98 -7.16 -7.84
N TYR A 4 -11.15 -5.86 -8.11
CA TYR A 4 -10.20 -4.84 -7.65
C TYR A 4 -10.22 -4.70 -6.13
N TRP A 5 -11.41 -4.73 -5.52
CA TRP A 5 -11.53 -4.75 -4.07
C TRP A 5 -10.83 -5.96 -3.47
N LEU A 6 -10.97 -7.14 -4.07
CA LEU A 6 -10.28 -8.36 -3.62
C LEU A 6 -8.76 -8.24 -3.76
N ILE A 7 -8.25 -7.71 -4.88
CA ILE A 7 -6.81 -7.45 -5.07
C ILE A 7 -6.30 -6.47 -4.01
N SER A 8 -7.03 -5.37 -3.76
CA SER A 8 -6.70 -4.38 -2.74
C SER A 8 -6.62 -4.98 -1.35
N VAL A 9 -7.62 -5.79 -0.95
CA VAL A 9 -7.65 -6.47 0.36
C VAL A 9 -6.47 -7.43 0.49
N VAL A 10 -6.20 -8.25 -0.53
CA VAL A 10 -5.07 -9.19 -0.52
C VAL A 10 -3.73 -8.45 -0.41
N LEU A 11 -3.56 -7.34 -1.12
CA LEU A 11 -2.36 -6.51 -1.04
C LEU A 11 -2.18 -5.90 0.35
N LEU A 12 -3.25 -5.35 0.94
CA LEU A 12 -3.20 -4.78 2.29
C LEU A 12 -2.89 -5.84 3.35
N LEU A 13 -3.45 -7.05 3.21
CA LEU A 13 -3.13 -8.18 4.10
C LEU A 13 -1.67 -8.61 3.97
N ASN A 14 -1.16 -8.74 2.74
CA ASN A 14 0.25 -9.07 2.50
C ASN A 14 1.18 -8.02 3.11
N LEU A 15 0.87 -6.73 2.90
CA LEU A 15 1.62 -5.63 3.48
C LEU A 15 1.58 -5.68 5.01
N SER A 16 0.43 -5.99 5.59
CA SER A 16 0.28 -6.10 7.05
C SER A 16 1.14 -7.22 7.62
N LEU A 17 1.14 -8.38 6.98
CA LEU A 17 1.97 -9.53 7.38
C LEU A 17 3.46 -9.21 7.29
N LEU A 18 3.88 -8.50 6.23
CA LEU A 18 5.27 -8.04 6.09
C LEU A 18 5.66 -7.06 7.20
N LEU A 19 4.80 -6.09 7.52
CA LEU A 19 5.04 -5.13 8.61
C LEU A 19 5.07 -5.82 9.98
N ILE A 20 4.18 -6.78 10.23
CA ILE A 20 4.21 -7.59 11.46
C ILE A 20 5.53 -8.34 11.55
N ASN A 21 5.99 -8.97 10.48
CA ASN A 21 7.27 -9.68 10.49
C ASN A 21 8.48 -8.75 10.61
N ASP A 22 8.39 -7.52 10.12
CA ASP A 22 9.43 -6.51 10.27
C ASP A 22 9.53 -6.01 11.73
N TYR A 23 8.40 -5.84 12.42
CA TYR A 23 8.35 -5.39 13.82
C TYR A 23 8.53 -6.53 14.83
N PHE A 24 8.18 -7.75 14.44
CA PHE A 24 8.27 -8.97 15.23
C PHE A 24 8.93 -10.06 14.37
N PRO A 25 10.26 -10.03 14.21
CA PRO A 25 10.98 -10.99 13.38
C PRO A 25 10.75 -12.43 13.84
N GLY A 26 10.58 -13.34 12.89
CA GLY A 26 10.29 -14.75 13.15
C GLY A 26 8.80 -15.10 13.23
N THR A 27 7.89 -14.11 13.19
CA THR A 27 6.44 -14.38 13.19
C THR A 27 5.98 -15.20 11.99
N LEU A 28 6.46 -14.88 10.78
CA LEU A 28 6.10 -15.65 9.58
C LEU A 28 6.75 -17.03 9.54
N GLU A 29 8.00 -17.12 9.98
CA GLU A 29 8.74 -18.39 10.08
C GLU A 29 8.07 -19.34 11.08
N ALA A 30 7.58 -18.82 12.21
CA ALA A 30 6.84 -19.59 13.21
C ALA A 30 5.55 -20.23 12.66
N ILE A 31 4.94 -19.62 11.64
CA ILE A 31 3.74 -20.11 10.96
C ILE A 31 4.12 -20.95 9.71
N GLY A 32 5.42 -21.08 9.41
CA GLY A 32 5.93 -21.83 8.25
C GLY A 32 5.74 -21.10 6.92
N ILE A 33 5.51 -19.79 6.93
CA ILE A 33 5.30 -18.99 5.72
C ILE A 33 6.62 -18.29 5.36
N PRO A 34 7.22 -18.60 4.20
CA PRO A 34 8.44 -17.94 3.81
C PRO A 34 8.15 -16.51 3.31
N VAL A 35 8.94 -15.55 3.78
CA VAL A 35 8.74 -14.11 3.48
C VAL A 35 8.71 -13.81 1.98
N TRP A 36 9.54 -14.50 1.18
CA TRP A 36 9.59 -14.32 -0.28
C TRP A 36 8.26 -14.61 -0.97
N LEU A 37 7.41 -15.46 -0.39
CA LEU A 37 6.09 -15.78 -0.94
C LEU A 37 5.18 -14.55 -0.91
N LEU A 38 5.23 -13.73 0.16
CA LEU A 38 4.44 -12.51 0.25
C LEU A 38 4.88 -11.49 -0.81
N PHE A 39 6.18 -11.36 -1.05
CA PHE A 39 6.70 -10.53 -2.15
C PHE A 39 6.28 -11.05 -3.53
N ALA A 40 6.31 -12.36 -3.74
CA ALA A 40 5.86 -12.97 -4.99
C ALA A 40 4.36 -12.72 -5.23
N ILE A 41 3.51 -12.91 -4.21
CA ILE A 41 2.08 -12.62 -4.28
C ILE A 41 1.86 -11.14 -4.61
N MET A 42 2.58 -10.24 -3.94
CA MET A 42 2.47 -8.80 -4.18
C MET A 42 2.84 -8.45 -5.63
N ALA A 43 3.94 -8.98 -6.16
CA ALA A 43 4.36 -8.77 -7.53
C ALA A 43 3.31 -9.27 -8.54
N VAL A 44 2.79 -10.49 -8.35
CA VAL A 44 1.73 -11.06 -9.19
C VAL A 44 0.47 -10.19 -9.16
N MET A 45 0.05 -9.74 -7.98
CA MET A 45 -1.14 -8.89 -7.84
C MET A 45 -0.98 -7.53 -8.52
N ILE A 46 0.20 -6.91 -8.41
CA ILE A 46 0.52 -5.64 -9.10
C ILE A 46 0.47 -5.84 -10.63
N VAL A 47 1.10 -6.89 -11.14
CA VAL A 47 1.09 -7.21 -12.58
C VAL A 47 -0.35 -7.48 -13.06
N LEU A 48 -1.12 -8.28 -12.34
CA LEU A 48 -2.53 -8.55 -12.67
C LEU A 48 -3.37 -7.27 -12.66
N SER A 49 -3.16 -6.38 -11.69
CA SER A 49 -3.84 -5.10 -11.62
C SER A 49 -3.48 -4.19 -12.81
N ALA A 50 -2.19 -4.15 -13.19
CA ALA A 50 -1.72 -3.37 -14.34
C ALA A 50 -2.26 -3.92 -15.67
N LEU A 51 -2.27 -5.25 -15.86
CA LEU A 51 -2.80 -5.89 -17.07
C LEU A 51 -4.32 -5.75 -17.20
N ARG A 52 -5.03 -5.68 -16.07
CA ARG A 52 -6.49 -5.48 -16.04
C ARG A 52 -6.89 -4.02 -16.00
N LEU A 53 -5.99 -3.06 -16.14
CA LEU A 53 -6.31 -1.63 -16.10
C LEU A 53 -7.16 -1.24 -17.33
N LYS A 54 -8.48 -1.44 -17.26
CA LYS A 54 -9.42 -0.80 -18.16
C LYS A 54 -9.65 0.62 -17.61
N PRO A 55 -9.43 1.70 -18.38
CA PRO A 55 -9.52 3.08 -17.92
C PRO A 55 -10.97 3.55 -17.65
N ASP A 56 -11.88 2.63 -17.32
CA ASP A 56 -13.29 2.95 -17.13
C ASP A 56 -13.53 3.49 -15.71
N LYS A 57 -13.26 4.78 -15.61
CA LYS A 57 -14.02 5.83 -14.91
C LYS A 57 -14.83 5.41 -13.68
N GLU A 58 -14.15 5.22 -12.56
CA GLU A 58 -14.74 5.58 -11.26
C GLU A 58 -13.81 6.51 -10.50
N LYS A 59 -14.01 7.81 -10.72
CA LYS A 59 -13.25 8.91 -10.10
C LYS A 59 -13.19 8.81 -8.56
N HIS A 60 -14.20 8.22 -7.93
CA HIS A 60 -14.24 8.01 -6.48
C HIS A 60 -13.25 6.93 -6.01
N PHE A 61 -13.07 5.85 -6.78
CA PHE A 61 -12.10 4.79 -6.44
C PHE A 61 -10.65 5.29 -6.60
N LEU A 62 -10.41 6.17 -7.59
CA LEU A 62 -9.11 6.79 -7.84
C LEU A 62 -8.60 7.66 -6.68
N ILE A 63 -9.49 8.23 -5.85
CA ILE A 63 -9.11 9.12 -4.74
C ILE A 63 -9.02 8.37 -3.42
N ILE A 64 -9.98 7.47 -3.16
CA ILE A 64 -10.07 6.75 -1.87
C ILE A 64 -8.94 5.72 -1.75
N PHE A 65 -8.63 5.02 -2.85
CA PHE A 65 -7.65 3.94 -2.81
C PHE A 65 -6.23 4.40 -2.41
N PRO A 66 -5.67 5.50 -2.95
CA PRO A 66 -4.35 5.99 -2.55
C PRO A 66 -4.30 6.48 -1.11
N VAL A 67 -5.36 7.17 -0.66
CA VAL A 67 -5.45 7.67 0.72
C VAL A 67 -5.47 6.50 1.71
N VAL A 68 -6.29 5.49 1.46
CA VAL A 68 -6.34 4.27 2.29
C VAL A 68 -5.00 3.55 2.27
N SER A 69 -4.34 3.45 1.11
CA SER A 69 -3.02 2.77 1.00
C SER A 69 -1.88 3.46 1.76
N VAL A 70 -2.03 4.74 2.13
CA VAL A 70 -1.03 5.47 2.92
C VAL A 70 -1.42 5.53 4.40
N ILE A 71 -2.68 5.84 4.69
CA ILE A 71 -3.17 5.98 6.08
C ILE A 71 -3.17 4.62 6.78
N TYR A 72 -3.60 3.55 6.11
CA TYR A 72 -3.70 2.24 6.73
C TYR A 72 -2.34 1.71 7.21
N PRO A 73 -1.26 1.69 6.39
CA PRO A 73 0.05 1.27 6.87
C PRO A 73 0.57 2.16 7.99
N LEU A 74 0.36 3.48 7.93
CA LEU A 74 0.77 4.39 9.00
C LEU A 74 0.10 4.06 10.33
N LEU A 75 -1.22 3.82 10.33
CA LEU A 75 -1.93 3.39 11.53
C LEU A 75 -1.42 2.04 12.02
N LEU A 76 -1.15 1.11 11.12
CA LEU A 76 -0.60 -0.19 11.49
C LEU A 76 0.77 -0.05 12.16
N LEU A 77 1.65 0.81 11.64
CA LEU A 77 2.94 1.10 12.26
C LEU A 77 2.78 1.67 13.68
N VAL A 78 1.84 2.61 13.89
CA VAL A 78 1.53 3.14 15.24
C VAL A 78 1.10 2.01 16.18
N VAL A 79 0.23 1.11 15.72
CA VAL A 79 -0.21 -0.03 16.54
C VAL A 79 0.95 -0.98 16.84
N LEU A 80 1.77 -1.33 15.84
CA LEU A 80 2.92 -2.22 16.03
C LEU A 80 3.97 -1.63 16.97
N THR A 81 4.26 -0.33 16.87
CA THR A 81 5.12 0.38 17.82
C THR A 81 4.52 0.40 19.22
N ALA A 82 3.20 0.66 19.35
CA ALA A 82 2.52 0.68 20.65
C ALA A 82 2.51 -0.69 21.33
N LEU A 83 2.53 -1.78 20.55
CA LEU A 83 2.69 -3.15 21.05
C LEU A 83 4.13 -3.49 21.46
N GLY A 84 5.07 -2.54 21.36
CA GLY A 84 6.47 -2.73 21.72
C GLY A 84 7.32 -3.36 20.61
N GLY A 85 6.80 -3.44 19.38
CA GLY A 85 7.58 -3.89 18.23
C GLY A 85 8.60 -2.85 17.80
N GLU A 86 9.79 -3.31 17.43
CA GLU A 86 10.83 -2.49 16.84
C GLU A 86 11.09 -2.94 15.40
N SER A 87 11.07 -2.00 14.46
CA SER A 87 11.30 -2.30 13.05
C SER A 87 12.74 -2.77 12.82
N ALA A 88 12.90 -4.01 12.36
CA ALA A 88 14.20 -4.58 12.01
C ALA A 88 14.86 -3.90 10.80
N SER A 89 14.05 -3.44 9.83
CA SER A 89 14.54 -2.71 8.65
C SER A 89 14.75 -1.21 8.86
N GLY A 90 14.37 -0.68 10.03
CA GLY A 90 14.41 0.76 10.29
C GLY A 90 13.27 1.55 9.63
N LEU A 91 12.20 0.87 9.18
CA LEU A 91 10.93 1.47 8.76
C LEU A 91 10.04 1.75 9.98
N SER A 92 10.46 2.74 10.77
CA SER A 92 9.73 3.25 11.93
C SER A 92 9.13 4.63 11.69
N LEU A 93 8.19 5.03 12.55
CA LEU A 93 7.63 6.39 12.56
C LEU A 93 8.70 7.48 12.80
N THR A 94 9.82 7.11 13.42
CA THR A 94 10.98 7.99 13.65
C THR A 94 11.93 8.03 12.47
N SER A 95 11.78 7.13 11.49
CA SER A 95 12.68 7.03 10.34
C SER A 95 12.36 8.10 9.29
N PRO A 96 13.34 8.92 8.88
CA PRO A 96 13.15 9.90 7.81
C PRO A 96 12.74 9.26 6.48
N ILE A 97 13.16 8.01 6.24
CA ILE A 97 12.92 7.28 5.00
C ILE A 97 11.42 7.06 4.78
N LEU A 98 10.68 6.73 5.85
CA LEU A 98 9.23 6.56 5.80
C LEU A 98 8.55 7.86 5.33
N TRP A 99 8.92 8.99 5.93
CA TRP A 99 8.34 10.29 5.60
C TRP A 99 8.66 10.73 4.17
N ILE A 100 9.87 10.44 3.67
CA ILE A 100 10.23 10.67 2.27
C ILE A 100 9.29 9.87 1.34
N GLY A 101 9.07 8.57 1.64
CA GLY A 101 8.15 7.73 0.86
C GLY A 101 6.72 8.26 0.86
N VAL A 102 6.22 8.72 2.01
CA VAL A 102 4.89 9.35 2.14
C VAL A 102 4.79 10.61 1.30
N ILE A 103 5.79 11.51 1.38
CA ILE A 103 5.81 12.76 0.61
C ILE A 103 5.82 12.48 -0.90
N VAL A 104 6.65 11.53 -1.35
CA VAL A 104 6.71 11.14 -2.77
C VAL A 104 5.37 10.58 -3.24
N THR A 105 4.74 9.72 -2.44
CA THR A 105 3.43 9.14 -2.77
C THR A 105 2.35 10.22 -2.87
N LEU A 106 2.31 11.16 -1.91
CA LEU A 106 1.39 12.30 -1.95
C LEU A 106 1.66 13.22 -3.15
N ALA A 107 2.93 13.44 -3.52
CA ALA A 107 3.29 14.26 -4.67
C ALA A 107 2.85 13.61 -5.99
N VAL A 108 3.04 12.30 -6.15
CA VAL A 108 2.54 11.53 -7.31
C VAL A 108 1.02 11.59 -7.35
N PHE A 109 0.35 11.35 -6.22
CA PHE A 109 -1.09 11.41 -6.13
C PHE A 109 -1.65 12.78 -6.54
N ARG A 110 -1.05 13.87 -6.03
CA ARG A 110 -1.43 15.25 -6.41
C ARG A 110 -1.27 15.50 -7.91
N ARG A 111 -0.21 14.98 -8.53
CA ARG A 111 -0.01 15.09 -9.99
C ARG A 111 -1.06 14.31 -10.77
N THR A 112 -1.38 13.08 -10.35
CA THR A 112 -2.41 12.24 -10.98
C THR A 112 -3.79 12.90 -10.86
N TYR A 113 -4.10 13.47 -9.69
CA TYR A 113 -5.35 14.18 -9.46
C TYR A 113 -5.48 15.43 -10.34
N ARG A 114 -4.40 16.22 -10.47
CA ARG A 114 -4.40 17.41 -11.33
C ARG A 114 -4.58 17.06 -12.80
N LYS A 115 -3.92 15.99 -13.28
CA LYS A 115 -4.10 15.50 -14.65
C LYS A 115 -5.54 15.06 -14.92
N ALA A 116 -6.18 14.36 -13.98
CA ALA A 116 -7.58 13.98 -14.10
C ALA A 116 -8.51 15.21 -14.21
N GLN A 117 -8.25 16.28 -13.46
CA GLN A 117 -9.02 17.53 -13.58
C GLN A 117 -8.76 18.28 -14.90
N GLU A 118 -7.53 18.29 -15.39
CA GLU A 118 -7.18 18.91 -16.69
C GLU A 118 -7.86 18.18 -17.87
N GLU A 119 -7.95 16.85 -17.83
CA GLU A 119 -8.67 16.05 -18.84
C GLU A 119 -10.19 16.26 -18.80
N GLU A 120 -10.76 16.52 -17.61
CA GLU A 120 -12.18 16.85 -17.45
C GLU A 120 -12.53 18.25 -17.96
N ALA A 121 -11.63 19.22 -17.77
CA ALA A 121 -11.81 20.60 -18.25
C ALA A 121 -11.68 20.74 -19.78
N GLN A 122 -11.05 19.77 -20.46
CA GLN A 122 -10.94 19.76 -21.93
C GLN A 122 -12.08 19.00 -22.63
N GLN A 123 -12.91 18.26 -21.89
CA GLN A 123 -14.05 17.49 -22.43
C GLN A 123 -15.43 18.10 -22.13
N GLY A 124 -15.48 19.22 -21.40
CA GLY A 124 -16.71 20.00 -21.13
C GLY A 124 -16.74 21.30 -21.93
#